data_AF-A0A951U9W1-F1
#
_entry.id   AF-A0A951U9W1-F1
#
_cell.length_a   1.000
_cell.length_b   1.000
_cell.length_c   1.000
_cell.angle_alpha   90.00
_cell.angle_beta   90.00
_cell.angle_gamma   90.00
#
_symmetry.space_group_name_H-M   'P 1'
#
loop_
_entity.id
_entity.type
_entity.pdbx_description
1 polymer ?
#
loop_
_entity_poly.entity_id
_entity_poly.type
_entity_poly.pdbx_seq_one_letter_code
_entity_poly.pdbx_strand_id
1 'polypeptide(L)' 'MMIYYKIEPLTQGYRLSIWEPAPRNRNRVEPFYFKLNFTTKTLLEAMKILNLIPGKKIDERRLKAIKPSA' A
#
# COMPACT_ATOMS: atom_id res chain seq x y z
N MET A 1 12.21 -6.97 -7.06
CA MET A 1 10.92 -6.25 -7.03
C MET A 1 10.42 -6.26 -5.60
N MET A 2 10.21 -5.09 -4.98
CA MET A 2 9.69 -5.02 -3.61
C MET A 2 8.34 -4.32 -3.61
N ILE A 3 7.27 -5.11 -3.48
CA ILE A 3 5.91 -4.60 -3.53
C ILE A 3 5.41 -4.31 -2.13
N TYR A 4 4.95 -3.10 -1.91
CA TYR A 4 4.36 -2.66 -0.67
C TYR A 4 2.85 -2.59 -0.79
N TYR A 5 2.16 -2.74 0.33
CA TYR A 5 0.73 -2.53 0.39
C TYR A 5 0.26 -1.87 1.69
N LYS A 6 -0.93 -1.28 1.62
CA LYS A 6 -1.69 -0.74 2.74
C LYS A 6 -3.17 -1.04 2.54
N ILE A 7 -3.85 -1.48 3.59
CA ILE A 7 -5.31 -1.55 3.63
C ILE A 7 -5.81 -0.52 4.64
N GLU A 8 -6.72 0.34 4.21
CA GLU A 8 -7.34 1.39 5.04
C GLU A 8 -8.85 1.18 5.07
N PRO A 9 -9.49 1.22 6.25
CA PRO A 9 -10.95 1.29 6.31
C PRO A 9 -11.43 2.63 5.73
N LEU A 10 -12.53 2.60 4.98
CA LEU A 10 -13.25 3.76 4.50
C LEU A 10 -14.63 3.85 5.16
N THR A 11 -15.33 4.97 4.99
CA THR A 11 -16.73 5.11 5.42
C THR A 11 -17.62 4.01 4.83
N GLN A 12 -17.32 3.57 3.60
CA GLN A 12 -17.99 2.46 2.93
C GLN A 12 -16.94 1.52 2.33
N GLY A 13 -16.56 0.49 3.09
CA GLY A 13 -15.65 -0.56 2.66
C GLY A 13 -14.19 -0.29 2.99
N TYR A 14 -13.28 -0.69 2.09
CA TYR A 14 -11.84 -0.67 2.31
C TYR A 14 -11.09 -0.18 1.07
N ARG A 15 -9.99 0.54 1.28
CA ARG A 15 -9.02 0.87 0.25
C ARG A 15 -7.81 -0.03 0.38
N LEU A 16 -7.48 -0.77 -0.68
CA LEU A 16 -6.20 -1.46 -0.82
C LEU A 16 -5.31 -0.62 -1.75
N SER A 17 -4.21 -0.10 -1.21
CA SER A 17 -3.15 0.57 -1.97
C SER A 17 -1.97 -0.38 -2.14
N ILE A 18 -1.45 -0.53 -3.35
CA ILE A 18 -0.28 -1.36 -3.67
C ILE A 18 0.69 -0.54 -4.51
N TRP A 19 1.98 -0.59 -4.21
CA TRP A 19 2.98 0.17 -4.97
C TRP A 19 4.36 -0.47 -4.93
N GLU A 20 5.18 -0.13 -5.91
CA GLU A 20 6.62 -0.39 -5.90
C GLU A 20 7.37 0.94 -5.73
N PRO A 21 8.21 1.12 -4.70
CA PRO A 21 8.98 2.33 -4.52
C PRO A 21 10.02 2.48 -5.60
N ALA A 22 10.15 3.71 -6.08
CA ALA A 22 11.24 4.12 -6.94
C ALA A 22 12.26 4.94 -6.16
N PRO A 23 13.56 4.76 -6.43
CA PRO A 23 14.57 5.67 -5.92
C PRO A 23 14.30 7.07 -6.48
N ARG A 24 14.27 8.07 -5.59
CA ARG A 24 14.22 9.48 -6.02
C ARG A 24 15.53 9.82 -6.70
N ASN A 25 15.46 10.32 -7.92
CA ASN A 25 16.62 10.82 -8.66
C ASN A 25 16.23 12.09 -9.43
N ARG A 26 17.20 12.76 -10.05
CA ARG A 26 16.99 14.04 -10.77
C ARG A 26 15.96 13.93 -11.91
N ASN A 27 15.66 12.74 -12.39
CA ASN A 27 14.80 12.48 -13.54
C ASN A 27 13.43 11.89 -13.15
N ARG A 28 13.13 11.72 -11.86
CA ARG A 28 11.87 11.11 -11.41
C ARG A 28 11.28 11.86 -10.21
N VAL A 29 10.15 12.54 -10.48
CA VAL A 29 9.42 13.38 -9.52
C VAL A 29 8.60 12.54 -8.51
N GLU A 30 8.09 11.37 -8.93
CA GLU A 30 7.28 10.51 -8.06
C GLU A 30 8.06 9.36 -7.41
N PRO A 31 7.72 8.99 -6.16
CA PRO A 31 8.48 8.01 -5.39
C PRO A 31 8.15 6.55 -5.72
N PHE A 32 7.45 6.26 -6.83
CA PHE A 32 6.98 4.92 -7.18
C PHE A 32 7.26 4.56 -8.66
N TYR A 33 7.49 3.27 -8.95
CA TYR A 33 7.43 2.73 -10.32
C TYR A 33 5.99 2.55 -10.78
N PHE A 34 5.14 2.13 -9.85
CA PHE A 34 3.69 2.11 -10.03
C PHE A 34 2.99 2.27 -8.69
N LYS A 35 1.74 2.71 -8.73
CA LYS A 35 0.82 2.70 -7.60
C LYS A 35 -0.59 2.39 -8.08
N LEU A 36 -1.21 1.38 -7.48
CA LEU A 36 -2.58 0.95 -7.75
C LEU A 36 -3.42 1.12 -6.49
N ASN A 37 -4.67 1.55 -6.66
CA ASN A 37 -5.63 1.68 -5.58
C ASN A 37 -6.91 0.94 -5.96
N PHE A 38 -7.34 0.02 -5.09
CA PHE A 38 -8.59 -0.71 -5.21
C PHE A 38 -9.52 -0.29 -4.09
N THR A 39 -10.80 -0.12 -4.41
CA THR A 39 -11.86 0.04 -3.40
C THR A 39 -12.67 -1.24 -3.37
N THR A 40 -12.79 -1.86 -2.20
CA THR A 40 -13.53 -3.10 -1.99
C THR A 40 -14.63 -2.89 -0.95
N LYS A 41 -15.69 -3.69 -1.01
CA LYS A 41 -16.79 -3.60 -0.03
C LYS A 41 -16.40 -4.27 1.28
N THR A 42 -15.62 -5.35 1.20
CA THR A 42 -15.19 -6.11 2.38
C THR A 42 -13.67 -6.19 2.50
N LEU A 43 -13.20 -6.44 3.72
CA LEU A 43 -11.79 -6.73 3.98
C LEU A 43 -11.33 -7.99 3.25
N LEU A 44 -12.20 -9.02 3.20
CA LEU A 44 -11.89 -10.28 2.53
C LEU A 44 -11.61 -10.09 1.04
N GLU A 45 -12.37 -9.25 0.35
CA GLU A 45 -12.11 -8.89 -1.05
C GLU A 45 -10.74 -8.22 -1.23
N ALA A 46 -10.38 -7.27 -0.36
CA ALA A 46 -9.06 -6.64 -0.39
C ALA A 46 -7.95 -7.69 -0.19
N MET A 47 -8.13 -8.62 0.75
CA MET A 47 -7.15 -9.69 1.00
C MET A 47 -7.06 -10.67 -0.17
N LYS A 48 -8.17 -10.97 -0.87
CA LYS A 48 -8.17 -11.82 -2.08
C LYS A 48 -7.36 -11.17 -3.20
N ILE A 49 -7.58 -9.89 -3.50
CA ILE A 49 -6.80 -9.15 -4.50
C ILE A 49 -5.31 -9.17 -4.12
N LEU A 50 -5.01 -8.90 -2.86
CA LEU A 50 -3.66 -8.89 -2.33
C LEU A 50 -2.97 -10.27 -2.44
N ASN A 51 -3.71 -11.37 -2.34
CA ASN A 51 -3.16 -12.72 -2.49
C ASN A 51 -2.77 -13.10 -3.92
N LEU A 52 -3.27 -12.37 -4.92
CA LEU A 52 -2.83 -12.53 -6.31
C LEU A 52 -1.44 -11.90 -6.57
N ILE A 53 -0.92 -11.12 -5.62
CA ILE A 53 0.34 -10.39 -5.78
C ILE A 53 1.50 -11.13 -5.08
N PRO A 54 2.46 -11.69 -5.84
CA PRO A 54 3.62 -12.35 -5.26
C PRO A 54 4.61 -11.34 -4.66
N GLY A 55 5.32 -11.74 -3.60
CA GLY A 55 6.41 -10.94 -3.02
C GLY A 55 5.98 -9.65 -2.30
N LYS A 56 4.69 -9.52 -1.97
CA LYS A 56 4.14 -8.38 -1.22
C LYS A 56 4.69 -8.27 0.20
N LYS A 57 4.84 -7.04 0.69
CA LYS A 57 5.23 -6.69 2.06
C LYS A 57 4.32 -5.59 2.62
N ILE A 58 4.02 -5.66 3.91
CA ILE A 58 3.27 -4.59 4.59
C ILE A 58 4.14 -3.33 4.64
N ASP A 59 3.59 -2.16 4.32
CA ASP A 59 4.29 -0.91 4.60
C ASP A 59 4.22 -0.53 6.09
N GLU A 60 5.22 -0.97 6.84
CA GLU A 60 5.35 -0.73 8.27
C GLU A 60 5.85 0.68 8.61
N ARG A 61 6.39 1.43 7.63
CA ARG A 61 7.00 2.75 7.88
C ARG A 61 5.99 3.77 8.37
N ARG A 62 4.72 3.62 8.00
CA ARG A 62 3.62 4.46 8.50
C ARG A 62 2.98 3.98 9.80
N LEU A 63 3.16 2.72 10.21
CA LEU A 63 2.70 2.26 11.53
C LEU A 63 3.47 2.96 12.66
N LYS A 64 4.76 3.28 12.43
CA LYS A 64 5.58 4.05 13.38
C LYS A 64 5.18 5.53 13.48
N ALA A 65 4.57 6.11 12.44
CA ALA A 65 4.13 7.51 12.45
C ALA A 65 2.82 7.74 13.25
N ILE A 66 2.13 6.67 13.66
CA ILE A 66 0.87 6.74 14.42
C ILE A 66 1.11 6.50 15.92
N LYS A 67 2.28 6.02 16.33
CA LYS A 67 2.67 6.04 17.74
C LYS A 67 3.30 7.41 18.02
N PRO A 68 2.66 8.29 18.84
CA PRO A 68 3.40 9.42 19.38
C PRO A 68 4.55 8.84 20.18
N SER A 69 5.74 9.41 20.02
CA SER A 69 6.85 9.23 20.95
C SER A 69 6.30 9.43 22.37
N ALA A 70 6.33 8.37 23.18
CA ALA A 70 6.12 8.48 24.62
C ALA A 70 7.35 9.15 25.26
#